data_AF-A0A0Q6W1H8-F1
#
_entry.id   AF-A0A0Q6W1H8-F1
#
_cell.length_a   1.000
_cell.length_b   1.000
_cell.length_c   1.000
_cell.angle_alpha   90.00
_cell.angle_beta   90.00
_cell.angle_gamma   90.00
#
_symmetry.space_group_name_H-M   'P 1'
#
loop_
_entity.id
_entity.type
_entity.pdbx_description
1 polymer ?
#
loop_
_entity_poly.entity_id
_entity_poly.type
_entity_poly.pdbx_seq_one_letter_code
_entity_poly.pdbx_strand_id
1 'polypeptide(L)'
;MAEQLAVKTMRDSAGAQLLADCVAVAVRMAIDLEYEEIDFRGLLVNAGTFGRLPLDEIRIKRLSLANSIVHELAFGSLDGADGVRFASCLISKVCGITERAGLPAGLIDDDTEIEAYDSMATNNAVLRSDLPANLKALVTVLRKLYRQPGSGRKISSFGRGITKPEVARLVEPVLELLQQHRFITVFNSVVHPIRKQSPRVDKILMAPNLSDDELIKAVRSLG
;
A
#
# COMPACT_ATOMS: atom_id res chain seq x y z
N MET A 1 34.94 -13.71 29.93
CA MET A 1 35.14 -14.42 28.65
C MET A 1 33.80 -14.92 28.14
N ALA A 2 32.99 -14.01 27.64
CA ALA A 2 31.64 -14.28 27.12
C ALA A 2 31.49 -13.48 25.83
N GLU A 3 32.15 -13.94 24.77
CA GLU A 3 32.07 -13.35 23.44
C GLU A 3 32.57 -14.40 22.46
N GLN A 4 31.64 -15.21 21.95
CA GLN A 4 31.72 -15.97 20.69
C GLN A 4 30.49 -16.89 20.60
N LEU A 5 29.28 -16.31 20.60
CA LEU A 5 28.20 -16.91 19.82
C LEU A 5 28.30 -16.30 18.42
N ALA A 6 29.28 -16.81 17.67
CA ALA A 6 29.41 -16.53 16.26
C ALA A 6 28.10 -16.95 15.59
N VAL A 7 27.51 -15.99 14.89
CA VAL A 7 26.48 -16.17 13.87
C VAL A 7 26.90 -17.35 12.98
N LYS A 8 26.32 -18.52 13.25
CA LYS A 8 26.44 -19.67 12.37
C LYS A 8 25.54 -19.38 11.19
N THR A 9 26.09 -18.66 10.20
CA THR A 9 25.47 -18.47 8.90
C THR A 9 25.11 -19.85 8.38
N MET A 10 23.82 -20.20 8.40
CA MET A 10 23.32 -21.42 7.80
C MET A 10 23.66 -21.34 6.30
N ARG A 11 24.69 -22.09 5.90
CA ARG A 11 25.06 -22.34 4.49
C ARG A 11 24.12 -23.34 3.81
N ASP A 12 23.06 -23.75 4.49
CA ASP A 12 22.12 -24.76 4.03
C ASP A 12 20.84 -24.04 3.59
N SER A 13 20.61 -23.98 2.28
CA SER A 13 19.41 -23.34 1.71
C SER A 13 18.13 -23.96 2.26
N ALA A 14 18.17 -25.24 2.66
CA ALA A 14 17.07 -25.91 3.34
C ALA A 14 16.76 -25.29 4.72
N GLY A 15 17.77 -24.93 5.50
CA GLY A 15 17.58 -24.29 6.81
C GLY A 15 17.01 -22.87 6.70
N ALA A 16 17.46 -22.13 5.70
CA ALA A 16 16.94 -20.80 5.38
C ALA A 16 15.47 -20.84 4.95
N GLN A 17 15.11 -21.77 4.07
CA GLN A 17 13.72 -21.93 3.61
C GLN A 17 12.81 -22.41 4.75
N LEU A 18 13.25 -23.34 5.60
CA LEU A 18 12.47 -23.77 6.75
C LEU A 18 12.14 -22.61 7.70
N LEU A 19 13.10 -21.71 7.94
CA LEU A 19 12.85 -20.50 8.74
C LEU A 19 11.85 -19.58 8.06
N ALA A 20 11.97 -19.37 6.74
CA ALA A 20 11.02 -18.57 5.96
C ALA A 20 9.60 -19.16 6.03
N ASP A 21 9.47 -20.48 5.91
CA ASP A 21 8.19 -21.19 6.02
C ASP A 21 7.60 -21.03 7.44
N CYS A 22 8.42 -21.15 8.49
CA CYS A 22 7.98 -20.89 9.87
C CYS A 22 7.49 -19.45 10.06
N VAL A 23 8.16 -18.47 9.47
CA VAL A 23 7.72 -17.06 9.49
C VAL A 23 6.37 -16.93 8.78
N ALA A 24 6.24 -17.48 7.57
CA ALA A 24 5.00 -17.42 6.80
C ALA A 24 3.83 -18.07 7.53
N VAL A 25 4.05 -19.24 8.15
CA VAL A 25 3.04 -19.94 8.96
C VAL A 25 2.68 -19.11 10.20
N ALA A 26 3.66 -18.56 10.91
CA ALA A 26 3.41 -17.75 12.10
C ALA A 26 2.59 -16.50 11.77
N VAL A 27 2.90 -15.81 10.67
CA VAL A 27 2.10 -14.68 10.16
C VAL A 27 0.68 -15.14 9.86
N ARG A 28 0.52 -16.25 9.14
CA ARG A 28 -0.82 -16.74 8.78
C ARG A 28 -1.65 -17.11 10.00
N MET A 29 -1.07 -17.82 10.95
CA MET A 29 -1.73 -18.17 12.21
C MET A 29 -2.12 -16.93 13.00
N ALA A 30 -1.27 -15.89 13.04
CA ALA A 30 -1.59 -14.65 13.73
C ALA A 30 -2.79 -13.95 13.09
N ILE A 31 -2.87 -13.92 11.75
CA ILE A 31 -4.04 -13.40 11.02
C ILE A 31 -5.30 -14.23 11.33
N ASP A 32 -5.21 -15.55 11.25
CA ASP A 32 -6.35 -16.45 11.47
C ASP A 32 -6.85 -16.40 12.93
N LEU A 33 -5.99 -16.03 13.88
CA LEU A 33 -6.30 -15.79 15.29
C LEU A 33 -6.67 -14.33 15.60
N GLU A 34 -6.83 -13.49 14.56
CA GLU A 34 -7.21 -12.08 14.67
C GLU A 34 -6.25 -11.24 15.54
N TYR A 35 -4.97 -11.59 15.57
CA TYR A 35 -3.96 -10.73 16.20
C TYR A 35 -3.70 -9.49 15.36
N GLU A 36 -3.63 -8.33 16.03
CA GLU A 36 -3.33 -7.06 15.37
C GLU A 36 -1.87 -6.94 14.92
N GLU A 37 -0.97 -7.66 15.60
CA GLU A 37 0.47 -7.58 15.34
C GLU A 37 1.21 -8.88 15.68
N ILE A 38 2.35 -9.07 15.01
CA ILE A 38 3.32 -10.12 15.30
C ILE A 38 4.73 -9.53 15.32
N ASP A 39 5.50 -9.88 16.34
CA ASP A 39 6.83 -9.34 16.56
C ASP A 39 7.90 -10.44 16.47
N PHE A 40 8.77 -10.32 15.47
CA PHE A 40 9.84 -11.26 15.21
C PHE A 40 11.13 -10.94 15.96
N ARG A 41 11.14 -9.92 16.83
CA ARG A 41 12.23 -9.61 17.77
C ARG A 41 13.61 -9.46 17.12
N GLY A 42 13.65 -8.96 15.89
CA GLY A 42 14.88 -8.76 15.12
C GLY A 42 15.33 -9.99 14.33
N LEU A 43 14.43 -10.95 14.07
CA LEU A 43 14.75 -12.14 13.28
C LEU A 43 15.25 -11.74 11.89
N LEU A 44 16.39 -12.33 11.50
CA LEU A 44 16.92 -12.23 10.15
C LEU A 44 16.67 -13.54 9.40
N VAL A 45 15.92 -13.45 8.30
CA VAL A 45 15.82 -14.52 7.31
C VAL A 45 16.78 -14.19 6.17
N ASN A 46 17.77 -15.06 5.96
CA ASN A 46 18.74 -14.91 4.87
C ASN A 46 18.56 -16.05 3.87
N ALA A 47 18.35 -15.74 2.59
CA ALA A 47 18.12 -16.71 1.52
C ALA A 47 16.81 -17.53 1.64
N GLY A 48 15.70 -16.89 2.03
CA GLY A 48 14.36 -17.49 2.07
C GLY A 48 13.50 -17.10 0.85
N THR A 49 12.49 -17.90 0.55
CA THR A 49 11.45 -17.60 -0.45
C THR A 49 10.09 -17.47 0.22
N PHE A 50 9.40 -16.35 -0.03
CA PHE A 50 8.07 -16.07 0.49
C PHE A 50 7.06 -15.96 -0.64
N GLY A 51 5.93 -16.66 -0.52
CA GLY A 51 4.80 -16.51 -1.44
C GLY A 51 4.14 -15.13 -1.30
N ARG A 52 3.81 -14.73 -0.08
CA ARG A 52 3.20 -13.43 0.20
C ARG A 52 3.59 -12.92 1.59
N LEU A 53 3.90 -11.64 1.70
CA LEU A 53 4.08 -10.91 2.95
C LEU A 53 2.94 -9.88 3.12
N PRO A 54 1.97 -10.14 4.01
CA PRO A 54 0.72 -9.38 4.11
C PRO A 54 0.80 -8.22 5.11
N LEU A 55 1.57 -7.16 4.80
CA LEU A 55 1.62 -5.94 5.64
C LEU A 55 0.31 -5.12 5.57
N ASP A 56 -0.67 -5.60 4.81
CA ASP A 56 -2.02 -5.08 4.70
C ASP A 56 -3.03 -5.73 5.64
N GLU A 57 -2.74 -6.92 6.15
CA GLU A 57 -3.62 -7.69 7.04
C GLU A 57 -3.16 -7.67 8.50
N ILE A 58 -1.84 -7.62 8.74
CA ILE A 58 -1.27 -7.65 10.09
C ILE A 58 -0.03 -6.76 10.20
N ARG A 59 0.18 -6.15 11.36
CA ARG A 59 1.41 -5.41 11.65
C ARG A 59 2.55 -6.38 11.93
N ILE A 60 3.53 -6.44 11.03
CA ILE A 60 4.73 -7.25 11.21
C ILE A 60 5.82 -6.35 11.79
N LYS A 61 6.41 -6.76 12.92
CA LYS A 61 7.46 -6.00 13.59
C LYS A 61 8.80 -6.72 13.59
N ARG A 62 9.88 -5.95 13.41
CA ARG A 62 11.27 -6.35 13.63
C ARG A 62 11.64 -7.66 12.90
N LEU A 63 11.34 -7.71 11.60
CA LEU A 63 11.68 -8.82 10.70
C LEU A 63 12.59 -8.31 9.59
N SER A 64 13.79 -8.87 9.47
CA SER A 64 14.72 -8.52 8.39
C SER A 64 14.83 -9.66 7.40
N LEU A 65 14.76 -9.34 6.11
CA LEU A 65 14.99 -10.27 5.01
C LEU A 65 16.24 -9.82 4.27
N ALA A 66 17.16 -10.76 4.05
CA ALA A 66 18.36 -10.56 3.25
C ALA A 66 18.47 -11.63 2.16
N ASN A 67 18.94 -11.28 0.97
CA ASN A 67 19.18 -12.22 -0.14
C ASN A 67 17.98 -13.14 -0.43
N SER A 68 16.76 -12.64 -0.21
CA SER A 68 15.52 -13.44 -0.19
C SER A 68 14.60 -13.04 -1.33
N ILE A 69 13.73 -13.95 -1.75
CA ILE A 69 12.72 -13.74 -2.78
C ILE A 69 11.36 -13.55 -2.10
N VAL A 70 10.62 -12.52 -2.50
CA VAL A 70 9.23 -12.29 -2.06
C VAL A 70 8.36 -12.13 -3.29
N HIS A 71 7.47 -13.09 -3.55
CA HIS A 71 6.63 -13.02 -4.75
C HIS A 71 5.60 -11.89 -4.66
N GLU A 72 4.98 -11.70 -3.50
CA GLU A 72 4.03 -10.62 -3.27
C GLU A 72 4.27 -9.91 -1.94
N LEU A 73 4.48 -8.60 -1.98
CA LEU A 73 4.54 -7.74 -0.80
C LEU A 73 3.34 -6.79 -0.82
N ALA A 74 2.42 -6.94 0.13
CA ALA A 74 1.17 -6.19 0.14
C ALA A 74 1.14 -5.14 1.26
N PHE A 75 0.78 -3.90 0.91
CA PHE A 75 0.76 -2.76 1.83
C PHE A 75 -0.66 -2.25 2.12
N GLY A 76 -1.03 -2.18 3.40
CA GLY A 76 -2.34 -1.65 3.83
C GLY A 76 -2.28 -0.31 4.59
N SER A 77 -1.23 -0.09 5.38
CA SER A 77 -0.98 1.17 6.10
C SER A 77 0.51 1.36 6.40
N LEU A 78 0.93 2.59 6.71
CA LEU A 78 2.33 2.91 7.04
C LEU A 78 2.81 2.19 8.31
N ASP A 79 1.90 1.95 9.25
CA ASP A 79 2.21 1.30 10.54
C ASP A 79 2.35 -0.23 10.44
N GLY A 80 2.13 -0.80 9.24
CA GLY A 80 2.16 -2.24 8.99
C GLY A 80 3.54 -2.89 9.14
N ALA A 81 4.61 -2.11 9.17
CA ALA A 81 5.98 -2.60 8.92
C ALA A 81 7.05 -1.99 9.84
N ASP A 82 6.78 -1.87 11.15
CA ASP A 82 7.73 -1.30 12.12
C ASP A 82 8.99 -2.17 12.28
N GLY A 83 10.15 -1.64 11.91
CA GLY A 83 11.42 -2.36 11.97
C GLY A 83 11.52 -3.54 11.00
N VAL A 84 10.66 -3.60 9.99
CA VAL A 84 10.82 -4.53 8.87
C VAL A 84 11.88 -4.00 7.92
N ARG A 85 12.71 -4.87 7.33
CA ARG A 85 13.74 -4.47 6.35
C ARG A 85 13.94 -5.51 5.27
N PHE A 86 14.15 -5.07 4.03
CA PHE A 86 14.52 -5.89 2.89
C PHE A 86 15.88 -5.42 2.34
N ALA A 87 16.86 -6.32 2.27
CA ALA A 87 18.22 -6.04 1.80
C ALA A 87 18.66 -7.06 0.75
N SER A 88 19.17 -6.60 -0.39
CA SER A 88 19.58 -7.47 -1.50
C SER A 88 18.50 -8.50 -1.90
N CYS A 89 17.22 -8.12 -1.84
CA CYS A 89 16.09 -9.00 -2.13
C CYS A 89 15.63 -8.89 -3.59
N LEU A 90 14.84 -9.88 -4.04
CA LEU A 90 14.04 -9.79 -5.26
C LEU A 90 12.56 -9.82 -4.87
N ILE A 91 11.81 -8.79 -5.23
CA ILE A 91 10.37 -8.68 -4.96
C ILE A 91 9.62 -8.69 -6.29
N SER A 92 8.85 -9.73 -6.58
CA SER A 92 8.17 -9.84 -7.87
C SER A 92 7.03 -8.85 -8.02
N LYS A 93 6.26 -8.60 -6.96
CA LYS A 93 5.16 -7.64 -7.01
C LYS A 93 4.96 -6.93 -5.69
N VAL A 94 4.80 -5.61 -5.76
CA VAL A 94 4.34 -4.78 -4.65
C VAL A 94 2.87 -4.38 -4.89
N CYS A 95 2.00 -4.70 -3.94
CA CYS A 95 0.58 -4.35 -3.94
C CYS A 95 0.32 -3.14 -3.03
N GLY A 96 -0.59 -2.23 -3.43
CA GLY A 96 -0.96 -1.02 -2.68
C GLY A 96 -0.10 0.22 -2.99
N ILE A 97 0.93 0.08 -3.82
CA ILE A 97 1.85 1.14 -4.25
C ILE A 97 2.01 1.08 -5.76
N THR A 98 2.04 2.22 -6.44
CA THR A 98 2.13 2.28 -7.91
C THR A 98 3.54 2.50 -8.44
N GLU A 99 4.47 2.93 -7.59
CA GLU A 99 5.87 3.20 -7.95
C GLU A 99 6.80 3.27 -6.74
N ARG A 100 8.11 3.16 -6.96
CA ARG A 100 9.14 3.13 -5.90
C ARG A 100 9.08 4.32 -4.94
N ALA A 101 8.77 5.52 -5.47
CA ALA A 101 8.68 6.74 -4.67
C ALA A 101 7.55 6.70 -3.61
N GLY A 102 6.60 5.78 -3.75
CA GLY A 102 5.53 5.54 -2.76
C GLY A 102 5.91 4.57 -1.64
N LEU A 103 7.11 3.97 -1.66
CA LEU A 103 7.56 3.07 -0.61
C LEU A 103 7.92 3.82 0.68
N PRO A 104 7.65 3.22 1.85
CA PRO A 104 8.14 3.75 3.13
C PRO A 104 9.67 3.82 3.15
N ALA A 105 10.21 4.96 3.60
CA ALA A 105 11.65 5.16 3.69
C ALA A 105 12.28 4.16 4.69
N GLY A 106 13.40 3.56 4.30
CA GLY A 106 14.17 2.64 5.15
C GLY A 106 13.62 1.21 5.26
N LEU A 107 12.47 0.92 4.63
CA LEU A 107 11.91 -0.43 4.59
C LEU A 107 12.64 -1.32 3.56
N ILE A 108 12.92 -0.78 2.37
CA ILE A 108 13.54 -1.51 1.26
C ILE A 108 14.84 -0.80 0.91
N ASP A 109 15.95 -1.54 0.95
CA ASP A 109 17.27 -1.04 0.60
C ASP A 109 17.41 -0.80 -0.91
N ASP A 110 18.33 0.09 -1.27
CA ASP A 110 18.47 0.53 -2.67
C ASP A 110 18.88 -0.59 -3.62
N ASP A 111 19.52 -1.64 -3.10
CA ASP A 111 19.99 -2.82 -3.81
C ASP A 111 18.92 -3.90 -4.01
N THR A 112 17.74 -3.73 -3.41
CA THR A 112 16.60 -4.65 -3.58
C THR A 112 15.86 -4.34 -4.88
N GLU A 113 15.70 -5.36 -5.72
CA GLU A 113 15.01 -5.28 -7.00
C GLU A 113 13.51 -5.52 -6.84
N ILE A 114 12.70 -4.70 -7.51
CA ILE A 114 11.24 -4.82 -7.54
C ILE A 114 10.80 -4.92 -8.99
N GLU A 115 10.22 -6.06 -9.38
CA GLU A 115 9.86 -6.32 -10.78
C GLU A 115 8.58 -5.56 -11.19
N ALA A 116 7.59 -5.47 -10.31
CA ALA A 116 6.30 -4.84 -10.61
C ALA A 116 5.66 -4.13 -9.42
N TYR A 117 4.91 -3.07 -9.73
CA TYR A 117 4.01 -2.34 -8.82
C TYR A 117 2.56 -2.49 -9.29
N ASP A 118 1.60 -2.11 -8.45
CA ASP A 118 0.20 -2.08 -8.84
C ASP A 118 -0.06 -1.05 -9.94
N SER A 119 -0.71 -1.51 -11.01
CA SER A 119 -1.18 -0.61 -12.06
C SER A 119 -2.51 0.01 -11.65
N MET A 120 -2.48 1.19 -11.05
CA MET A 120 -3.67 2.03 -10.85
C MET A 120 -3.89 3.02 -12.00
N ALA A 121 -3.31 2.77 -13.18
CA ALA A 121 -3.26 3.68 -14.32
C ALA A 121 -4.63 3.93 -15.00
N THR A 122 -5.65 3.11 -14.73
CA THR A 122 -7.01 3.32 -15.27
C THR A 122 -8.06 3.19 -14.18
N ASN A 123 -9.24 3.79 -14.38
CA ASN A 123 -10.35 3.65 -13.43
C ASN A 123 -10.77 2.18 -13.27
N ASN A 124 -10.74 1.39 -14.34
CA ASN A 124 -11.04 -0.04 -14.27
C ASN A 124 -10.01 -0.79 -13.41
N ALA A 125 -8.73 -0.44 -13.52
CA ALA A 125 -7.69 -1.05 -12.70
C ALA A 125 -7.85 -0.68 -11.22
N VAL A 126 -8.18 0.57 -10.90
CA VAL A 126 -8.52 1.01 -9.53
C VAL A 126 -9.72 0.22 -8.98
N LEU A 127 -10.79 0.05 -9.76
CA LEU A 127 -11.99 -0.68 -9.30
C LEU A 127 -11.72 -2.19 -9.06
N ARG A 128 -10.72 -2.76 -9.74
CA ARG A 128 -10.27 -4.15 -9.58
C ARG A 128 -9.20 -4.35 -8.51
N SER A 129 -8.53 -3.28 -8.06
CA SER A 129 -7.54 -3.35 -6.98
C SER A 129 -8.16 -3.80 -5.64
N ASP A 130 -7.32 -4.13 -4.67
CA ASP A 130 -7.73 -4.50 -3.31
C ASP A 130 -7.97 -3.29 -2.39
N LEU A 131 -7.96 -2.06 -2.94
CA LEU A 131 -8.29 -0.86 -2.18
C LEU A 131 -9.69 -0.95 -1.55
N PRO A 132 -9.89 -0.47 -0.32
CA PRO A 132 -11.21 -0.25 0.27
C PRO A 132 -12.13 0.59 -0.64
N ALA A 133 -13.46 0.39 -0.54
CA ALA A 133 -14.42 1.02 -1.44
C ALA A 133 -14.37 2.56 -1.42
N ASN A 134 -14.16 3.15 -0.23
CA ASN A 134 -13.95 4.58 -0.03
C ASN A 134 -12.68 5.10 -0.74
N LEU A 135 -11.56 4.40 -0.64
CA LEU A 135 -10.33 4.76 -1.33
C LEU A 135 -10.44 4.57 -2.85
N LYS A 136 -11.15 3.53 -3.32
CA LYS A 136 -11.46 3.37 -4.75
C LYS A 136 -12.24 4.56 -5.29
N ALA A 137 -13.24 5.06 -4.55
CA ALA A 137 -14.01 6.24 -4.93
C ALA A 137 -13.10 7.48 -5.00
N LEU A 138 -12.29 7.72 -3.96
CA LEU A 138 -11.33 8.83 -3.92
C LEU A 138 -10.35 8.81 -5.09
N VAL A 139 -9.64 7.70 -5.28
CA VAL A 139 -8.65 7.55 -6.35
C VAL A 139 -9.32 7.76 -7.72
N THR A 140 -10.52 7.23 -7.93
CA THR A 140 -11.27 7.42 -9.17
C THR A 140 -11.60 8.91 -9.42
N VAL A 141 -12.07 9.63 -8.39
CA VAL A 141 -12.40 11.06 -8.48
C VAL A 141 -11.14 11.90 -8.75
N LEU A 142 -10.07 11.67 -7.99
CA LEU A 142 -8.80 12.38 -8.15
C LEU A 142 -8.19 12.16 -9.54
N ARG A 143 -8.19 10.92 -10.06
CA ARG A 143 -7.73 10.64 -11.43
C ARG A 143 -8.54 11.39 -12.48
N LYS A 144 -9.88 11.37 -12.36
CA LYS A 144 -10.76 12.11 -13.27
C LYS A 144 -10.44 13.61 -13.27
N LEU A 145 -10.18 14.21 -12.10
CA LEU A 145 -9.93 15.65 -11.98
C LEU A 145 -8.50 16.08 -12.34
N TYR A 146 -7.50 15.32 -11.91
CA TYR A 146 -6.09 15.72 -11.96
C TYR A 146 -5.30 15.06 -13.08
N ARG A 147 -5.67 13.86 -13.53
CA ARG A 147 -4.92 13.11 -14.56
C ARG A 147 -5.58 13.16 -15.93
N GLN A 148 -6.91 13.17 -15.99
CA GLN A 148 -7.61 13.24 -17.26
C GLN A 148 -7.71 14.70 -17.75
N PRO A 149 -7.56 14.97 -19.05
CA PRO A 149 -7.64 16.32 -19.59
C PRO A 149 -9.02 16.95 -19.32
N GLY A 150 -9.02 18.27 -19.07
CA GLY A 150 -10.20 19.07 -18.77
C GLY A 150 -9.98 20.08 -17.63
N SER A 151 -10.71 21.20 -17.67
CA SER A 151 -10.68 22.26 -16.64
C SER A 151 -11.69 22.05 -15.51
N GLY A 152 -12.65 21.15 -15.69
CA GLY A 152 -13.68 20.81 -14.71
C GLY A 152 -14.60 19.70 -15.20
N ARG A 153 -15.44 19.16 -14.30
CA ARG A 153 -16.36 18.04 -14.59
C ARG A 153 -17.68 18.19 -13.86
N LYS A 154 -18.79 17.86 -14.52
CA LYS A 154 -20.11 17.83 -13.86
C LYS A 154 -20.12 16.79 -12.74
N ILE A 155 -20.75 17.09 -11.61
CA ILE A 155 -20.88 16.15 -10.47
C ILE A 155 -21.43 14.79 -10.93
N SER A 156 -22.50 14.80 -11.73
CA SER A 156 -23.13 13.58 -12.28
C SER A 156 -22.21 12.74 -13.18
N SER A 157 -21.07 13.26 -13.63
CA SER A 157 -20.12 12.51 -14.47
C SER A 157 -19.15 11.64 -13.68
N PHE A 158 -19.01 11.85 -12.37
CA PHE A 158 -18.06 11.12 -11.53
C PHE A 158 -18.50 9.67 -11.27
N GLY A 159 -19.80 9.41 -11.15
CA GLY A 159 -20.34 8.05 -11.01
C GLY A 159 -20.25 7.22 -12.30
N ARG A 160 -20.11 7.85 -13.48
CA ARG A 160 -20.10 7.12 -14.76
C ARG A 160 -18.89 6.19 -14.86
N GLY A 161 -19.16 4.94 -15.23
CA GLY A 161 -18.17 3.87 -15.38
C GLY A 161 -17.77 3.17 -14.07
N ILE A 162 -18.37 3.54 -12.93
CA ILE A 162 -18.22 2.80 -11.69
C ILE A 162 -19.26 1.68 -11.69
N THR A 163 -18.80 0.43 -11.79
CA THR A 163 -19.67 -0.76 -11.86
C THR A 163 -20.07 -1.30 -10.49
N LYS A 164 -19.35 -0.89 -9.44
CA LYS A 164 -19.55 -1.34 -8.05
C LYS A 164 -20.45 -0.36 -7.28
N PRO A 165 -21.68 -0.74 -6.89
CA PRO A 165 -22.63 0.18 -6.23
C PRO A 165 -22.10 0.80 -4.93
N GLU A 166 -21.36 0.04 -4.13
CA GLU A 166 -20.73 0.47 -2.88
C GLU A 166 -19.71 1.59 -3.11
N VAL A 167 -18.96 1.55 -4.22
CA VAL A 167 -18.03 2.61 -4.61
C VAL A 167 -18.79 3.82 -5.15
N ALA A 168 -19.84 3.59 -5.95
CA ALA A 168 -20.61 4.66 -6.57
C ALA A 168 -21.31 5.56 -5.54
N ARG A 169 -21.84 4.98 -4.46
CA ARG A 169 -22.49 5.71 -3.35
C ARG A 169 -21.53 6.63 -2.59
N LEU A 170 -20.23 6.34 -2.61
CA LEU A 170 -19.21 7.11 -1.90
C LEU A 170 -18.68 8.30 -2.72
N VAL A 171 -19.06 8.44 -4.00
CA VAL A 171 -18.56 9.52 -4.87
C VAL A 171 -18.94 10.91 -4.35
N GLU A 172 -20.20 11.11 -3.96
CA GLU A 172 -20.68 12.41 -3.46
C GLU A 172 -20.05 12.76 -2.10
N PRO A 173 -20.06 11.87 -1.09
CA PRO A 173 -19.33 12.09 0.17
C PRO A 173 -17.84 12.42 -0.03
N VAL A 174 -17.18 11.75 -0.97
CA VAL A 174 -15.77 12.03 -1.32
C VAL A 174 -15.62 13.43 -1.91
N LEU A 175 -16.53 13.89 -2.77
CA LEU A 175 -16.49 15.24 -3.31
C LEU A 175 -16.67 16.30 -2.20
N GLU A 176 -17.56 16.05 -1.23
CA GLU A 176 -17.73 16.94 -0.07
C GLU A 176 -16.44 17.07 0.74
N LEU A 177 -15.79 15.94 1.06
CA LEU A 177 -14.49 15.96 1.74
C LEU A 177 -13.41 16.66 0.91
N LEU A 178 -13.34 16.41 -0.40
CA LEU A 178 -12.40 17.10 -1.28
C LEU A 178 -12.60 18.62 -1.27
N GLN A 179 -13.85 19.08 -1.17
CA GLN A 179 -14.17 20.50 -1.08
C GLN A 179 -13.77 21.07 0.29
N GLN A 180 -14.10 20.38 1.38
CA GLN A 180 -13.73 20.76 2.75
C GLN A 180 -12.21 20.87 2.92
N HIS A 181 -11.45 19.91 2.38
CA HIS A 181 -9.99 19.88 2.42
C HIS A 181 -9.32 20.73 1.32
N ARG A 182 -10.10 21.53 0.57
CA ARG A 182 -9.62 22.48 -0.45
C ARG A 182 -8.80 21.84 -1.59
N PHE A 183 -9.23 20.67 -2.05
CA PHE A 183 -8.78 20.04 -3.30
C PHE A 183 -9.59 20.50 -4.50
N ILE A 184 -10.87 20.82 -4.31
CA ILE A 184 -11.76 21.22 -5.39
C ILE A 184 -12.52 22.50 -5.05
N THR A 185 -13.01 23.17 -6.08
CA THR A 185 -14.10 24.13 -5.98
C THR A 185 -15.29 23.63 -6.80
N VAL A 186 -16.50 23.96 -6.37
CA VAL A 186 -17.73 23.60 -7.07
C VAL A 186 -18.45 24.88 -7.46
N PHE A 187 -18.76 25.03 -8.75
CA PHE A 187 -19.52 26.16 -9.30
C PHE A 187 -20.49 25.65 -10.35
N ASN A 188 -21.78 26.01 -10.25
CA ASN A 188 -22.83 25.57 -11.17
C ASN A 188 -22.81 24.05 -11.47
N SER A 189 -22.67 23.23 -10.42
CA SER A 189 -22.58 21.76 -10.51
C SER A 189 -21.40 21.23 -11.32
N VAL A 190 -20.39 22.08 -11.58
CA VAL A 190 -19.10 21.72 -12.17
C VAL A 190 -18.03 21.78 -11.09
N VAL A 191 -17.30 20.67 -10.96
CA VAL A 191 -16.19 20.50 -10.06
C VAL A 191 -14.90 20.89 -10.78
N HIS A 192 -14.14 21.81 -10.19
CA HIS A 192 -12.86 22.28 -10.70
C HIS A 192 -11.72 21.89 -9.74
N PRO A 193 -10.61 21.33 -10.24
CA PRO A 193 -9.47 20.99 -9.39
C PRO A 193 -8.67 22.23 -9.02
N ILE A 194 -8.24 22.31 -7.76
CA ILE A 194 -7.24 23.30 -7.32
C ILE A 194 -5.85 22.74 -7.68
N ARG A 195 -5.26 23.24 -8.78
CA ARG A 195 -3.98 22.73 -9.32
C ARG A 195 -2.78 22.89 -8.37
N LYS A 196 -2.86 23.80 -7.40
CA LYS A 196 -1.85 23.90 -6.32
C LYS A 196 -1.75 22.63 -5.48
N GLN A 197 -2.82 21.81 -5.43
CA GLN A 197 -2.82 20.54 -4.69
C GLN A 197 -2.26 19.37 -5.51
N SER A 198 -1.88 19.55 -6.79
CA SER A 198 -1.37 18.45 -7.61
C SER A 198 -0.24 17.66 -6.95
N PRO A 199 0.77 18.27 -6.28
CA PRO A 199 1.82 17.49 -5.61
C PRO A 199 1.28 16.60 -4.48
N ARG A 200 0.26 17.04 -3.74
CA ARG A 200 -0.39 16.22 -2.70
C ARG A 200 -1.23 15.10 -3.30
N VAL A 201 -1.97 15.41 -4.36
CA VAL A 201 -2.73 14.40 -5.12
C VAL A 201 -1.80 13.34 -5.69
N ASP A 202 -0.65 13.73 -6.21
CA ASP A 202 0.33 12.80 -6.77
C ASP A 202 0.82 11.82 -5.70
N LYS A 203 1.18 12.30 -4.52
CA LYS A 203 1.54 11.45 -3.37
C LYS A 203 0.42 10.50 -2.96
N ILE A 204 -0.82 10.99 -2.88
CA ILE A 204 -2.00 10.16 -2.55
C ILE A 204 -2.19 9.07 -3.60
N LEU A 205 -2.07 9.40 -4.89
CA LEU A 205 -2.27 8.44 -5.98
C LEU A 205 -1.13 7.40 -6.07
N MET A 206 0.08 7.74 -5.61
CA MET A 206 1.23 6.84 -5.59
C MET A 206 1.08 5.71 -4.58
N ALA A 207 0.59 6.02 -3.38
CA ALA A 207 0.38 5.04 -2.31
C ALA A 207 -0.87 5.38 -1.48
N PRO A 208 -2.09 5.13 -2.01
CA PRO A 208 -3.34 5.52 -1.33
C PRO A 208 -3.51 4.86 0.03
N ASN A 209 -3.04 3.61 0.17
CA ASN A 209 -3.09 2.87 1.42
C ASN A 209 -2.10 3.41 2.46
N LEU A 210 -0.96 3.95 2.02
CA LEU A 210 0.13 4.41 2.87
C LEU A 210 0.13 5.93 3.07
N SER A 211 -0.94 6.63 2.71
CA SER A 211 -0.96 8.09 2.82
C SER A 211 -1.48 8.55 4.18
N ASP A 212 -0.67 9.31 4.90
CA ASP A 212 -1.05 10.01 6.14
C ASP A 212 -1.80 11.33 5.91
N ASP A 213 -2.17 11.65 4.66
CA ASP A 213 -2.88 12.90 4.36
C ASP A 213 -4.22 12.94 5.11
N GLU A 214 -4.55 14.09 5.71
CA GLU A 214 -5.79 14.28 6.46
C GLU A 214 -7.04 13.98 5.63
N LEU A 215 -7.00 14.20 4.31
CA LEU A 215 -8.07 13.81 3.40
C LEU A 215 -8.28 12.29 3.40
N ILE A 216 -7.19 11.51 3.42
CA ILE A 216 -7.25 10.04 3.41
C ILE A 216 -7.85 9.54 4.71
N LYS A 217 -7.45 10.10 5.86
CA LYS A 217 -8.04 9.77 7.16
C LYS A 217 -9.54 10.02 7.19
N ALA A 218 -9.98 11.20 6.70
CA ALA A 218 -11.40 11.54 6.62
C ALA A 218 -12.17 10.62 5.66
N VAL A 219 -11.59 10.25 4.52
CA VAL A 219 -12.21 9.32 3.57
C VAL A 219 -12.30 7.91 4.16
N ARG A 220 -11.31 7.47 4.94
CA ARG A 220 -11.32 6.15 5.60
C ARG A 220 -12.48 6.02 6.57
N SER A 221 -12.91 7.10 7.24
CA SER A 221 -14.07 7.09 8.14
C SER A 221 -15.44 7.08 7.46
N LEU A 222 -15.51 7.14 6.12
CA LEU A 222 -16.78 7.07 5.37
C LEU A 222 -17.35 5.64 5.23
N GLY A 223 -16.62 4.62 5.68
CA GLY A 223 -16.95 3.20 5.54
C GLY A 223 -16.85 2.47 6.86
#